data_AF-A0A924LF36-F1
#
_entry.id   AF-A0A924LF36-F1
#
_cell.length_a   1.000
_cell.length_b   1.000
_cell.length_c   1.000
_cell.angle_alpha   90.00
_cell.angle_beta   90.00
_cell.angle_gamma   90.00
#
_symmetry.space_group_name_H-M   'P 1'
#
loop_
_entity.id
_entity.type
_entity.pdbx_description
1 polymer ?
#
loop_
_entity_poly.entity_id
_entity_poly.type
_entity_poly.pdbx_seq_one_letter_code
_entity_poly.pdbx_strand_id
1 'polypeptide(L)'
;MALSLVGAALLSALLHAGWNAAVKASARPAETMTAQMLLGAAMVLPALFWSGLPAMASWPWILATTLTNTITVTALLRAYALGGFGVVYPVVRAISVLLVVPLAAFLTGDRLGIGALAGIVLIVASLGLLAVSAGRDTSFPLPAMVWTGIAGLSTAV
;
A
#
# COMPACT_ATOMS: atom_id res chain seq x y z
N MET A 1 -2.74 -21.94 -19.99
CA MET A 1 -2.18 -21.70 -18.63
C MET A 1 -1.56 -20.30 -18.49
N ALA A 2 -0.69 -19.85 -19.39
CA ALA A 2 -0.13 -18.49 -19.32
C ALA A 2 -1.18 -17.38 -19.55
N LEU A 3 -2.04 -17.50 -20.57
CA LEU A 3 -3.05 -16.48 -20.89
C LEU A 3 -4.09 -16.27 -19.79
N SER A 4 -4.48 -17.34 -19.07
CA SER A 4 -5.41 -17.25 -17.95
C SER A 4 -4.79 -16.54 -16.74
N LEU A 5 -3.49 -16.74 -16.48
CA LEU A 5 -2.77 -16.00 -15.43
C LEU A 5 -2.61 -14.53 -15.79
N VAL A 6 -2.28 -14.23 -17.06
CA VAL A 6 -2.22 -12.84 -17.56
C VAL A 6 -3.60 -12.18 -17.46
N GLY A 7 -4.67 -12.86 -17.90
CA GLY A 7 -6.04 -12.36 -17.78
C GLY A 7 -6.46 -12.10 -16.34
N ALA A 8 -6.14 -13.00 -15.42
CA ALA A 8 -6.39 -12.81 -13.98
C ALA A 8 -5.59 -11.64 -13.39
N ALA A 9 -4.33 -11.47 -13.79
CA ALA A 9 -3.50 -10.34 -13.36
C ALA A 9 -4.04 -9.00 -13.86
N LEU A 10 -4.47 -8.93 -15.13
CA LEU A 10 -5.09 -7.73 -15.71
C LEU A 10 -6.42 -7.40 -15.05
N LEU A 11 -7.25 -8.42 -14.78
CA LEU A 11 -8.50 -8.24 -14.05
C LEU A 11 -8.25 -7.72 -12.63
N SER A 12 -7.26 -8.30 -11.93
CA SER A 12 -6.84 -7.81 -10.61
C SER A 12 -6.40 -6.35 -10.66
N ALA A 13 -5.58 -5.97 -11.65
CA ALA A 13 -5.15 -4.59 -11.85
C ALA A 13 -6.32 -3.65 -12.15
N LEU A 14 -7.28 -4.07 -12.98
CA LEU A 14 -8.49 -3.29 -13.30
C LEU A 14 -9.36 -3.08 -12.07
N LEU A 15 -9.63 -4.15 -11.32
CA LEU A 15 -10.37 -4.07 -10.06
C LEU A 15 -9.63 -3.17 -9.07
N HIS A 16 -8.31 -3.30 -8.98
CA HIS A 16 -7.47 -2.50 -8.10
C HIS A 16 -7.56 -1.01 -8.42
N ALA A 17 -7.41 -0.65 -9.70
CA ALA A 17 -7.56 0.73 -10.16
C ALA A 17 -8.99 1.25 -9.93
N GLY A 18 -9.99 0.40 -10.20
CA GLY A 18 -11.41 0.74 -10.04
C GLY A 18 -11.79 1.10 -8.61
N TRP A 19 -11.40 0.28 -7.62
CA TRP A 19 -11.73 0.59 -6.23
C TRP A 19 -10.95 1.82 -5.71
N ASN A 20 -9.68 1.99 -6.10
CA ASN A 20 -8.91 3.20 -5.76
C ASN A 20 -9.57 4.47 -6.33
N ALA A 21 -10.05 4.40 -7.57
CA ALA A 21 -10.79 5.50 -8.19
C ALA A 21 -12.10 5.78 -7.45
N ALA A 22 -12.83 4.75 -7.03
CA ALA A 22 -14.06 4.89 -6.25
C ALA A 22 -13.84 5.52 -4.87
N VAL A 23 -12.80 5.12 -4.14
CA VAL A 23 -12.43 5.74 -2.86
C VAL A 23 -12.05 7.20 -3.05
N LYS A 24 -11.29 7.51 -4.12
CA LYS A 24 -10.91 8.89 -4.44
C LYS A 24 -12.10 9.77 -4.83
N ALA A 25 -13.08 9.22 -5.54
CA ALA A 25 -14.28 9.94 -5.96
C ALA A 25 -15.31 10.12 -4.82
N SER A 26 -15.16 9.39 -3.71
CA SER A 26 -16.06 9.46 -2.56
C SER A 26 -15.92 10.78 -1.80
N ALA A 27 -17.05 11.33 -1.36
CA ALA A 27 -17.08 12.47 -0.43
C ALA A 27 -16.52 12.11 0.96
N ARG A 28 -16.46 10.81 1.30
CA ARG A 28 -15.96 10.30 2.58
C ARG A 28 -14.99 9.12 2.37
N PRO A 29 -13.75 9.38 1.90
CA PRO A 29 -12.80 8.34 1.53
C PRO A 29 -12.49 7.36 2.66
N ALA A 30 -12.43 7.84 3.91
CA ALA A 30 -12.19 7.01 5.08
C ALA A 30 -13.30 5.96 5.30
N GLU A 31 -14.57 6.38 5.26
CA GLU A 31 -15.72 5.49 5.40
C GLU A 31 -15.78 4.47 4.25
N THR A 32 -15.53 4.92 3.01
CA THR A 32 -15.49 4.03 1.85
C THR A 32 -14.36 3.01 1.95
N MET A 33 -13.19 3.40 2.43
CA MET A 33 -12.07 2.48 2.63
C MET A 33 -12.37 1.46 3.73
N THR A 34 -12.92 1.90 4.87
CA THR A 34 -13.35 0.99 5.96
C THR A 34 -14.43 0.01 5.48
N ALA A 35 -15.43 0.48 4.74
CA ALA A 35 -16.48 -0.38 4.18
C ALA A 35 -15.89 -1.43 3.22
N GLN A 36 -14.92 -1.05 2.38
CA GLN A 36 -14.21 -1.95 1.50
C GLN A 36 -13.44 -3.03 2.28
N MET A 37 -12.78 -2.68 3.38
CA MET A 37 -12.06 -3.65 4.21
C MET A 37 -13.02 -4.65 4.87
N LEU A 38 -14.14 -4.16 5.41
CA LEU A 38 -15.16 -4.99 6.06
C LEU A 38 -15.85 -5.93 5.06
N LEU A 39 -16.19 -5.42 3.87
CA LEU A 39 -16.77 -6.24 2.81
C LEU A 39 -15.78 -7.32 2.35
N GLY A 40 -14.50 -6.96 2.16
CA GLY A 40 -13.46 -7.92 1.83
C GLY A 40 -13.34 -9.03 2.89
N ALA A 41 -13.36 -8.68 4.17
CA ALA A 41 -13.37 -9.67 5.25
C ALA A 41 -14.62 -10.55 5.23
N ALA A 42 -15.80 -9.96 5.05
CA ALA A 42 -17.07 -10.69 4.97
C ALA A 42 -17.12 -11.66 3.79
N MET A 43 -16.56 -11.29 2.64
CA MET A 43 -16.50 -12.15 1.44
C MET A 43 -15.65 -13.42 1.66
N VAL A 44 -14.71 -13.40 2.60
CA VAL A 44 -13.87 -14.56 2.92
C VAL A 44 -14.54 -15.50 3.93
N LEU A 45 -15.51 -15.03 4.73
CA LEU A 45 -16.17 -15.86 5.75
C LEU A 45 -16.80 -17.15 5.19
N PRO A 46 -17.48 -17.15 4.02
CA PRO A 46 -18.01 -18.39 3.45
C PRO A 46 -16.93 -19.41 3.10
N ALA A 47 -15.71 -18.98 2.77
CA ALA A 47 -14.62 -19.89 2.46
C ALA A 47 -14.20 -20.72 3.68
N LEU A 48 -14.44 -20.22 4.91
CA LEU A 48 -14.17 -20.93 6.16
C LEU A 48 -14.99 -22.22 6.30
N PHE A 49 -16.16 -22.33 5.64
CA PHE A 49 -16.93 -23.58 5.63
C PHE A 49 -16.18 -24.71 4.91
N TRP A 50 -15.31 -24.39 3.95
CA TRP A 50 -14.48 -25.37 3.24
C TRP A 50 -13.08 -25.49 3.82
N SER A 51 -12.44 -24.37 4.20
CA SER A 51 -11.05 -24.38 4.69
C SER A 51 -10.92 -24.72 6.18
N GLY A 52 -12.01 -24.58 6.95
CA GLY A 52 -11.97 -24.59 8.41
C GLY A 52 -11.37 -23.29 8.99
N LEU A 53 -11.30 -23.23 10.31
CA LEU A 53 -10.70 -22.10 11.03
C LEU A 53 -9.16 -22.07 10.87
N PRO A 54 -8.54 -20.88 10.89
CA PRO A 54 -7.09 -20.77 10.86
C PRO A 54 -6.44 -21.50 12.04
N ALA A 55 -5.29 -22.14 11.79
CA ALA A 55 -4.51 -22.79 12.82
C ALA A 55 -4.14 -21.82 13.94
N MET A 56 -4.09 -22.29 15.20
CA MET A 56 -3.75 -21.45 16.36
C MET A 56 -2.42 -20.68 16.18
N ALA A 57 -1.43 -21.31 15.54
CA ALA A 57 -0.13 -20.69 15.25
C ALA A 57 -0.21 -19.49 14.29
N SER A 58 -1.28 -19.36 13.50
CA SER A 58 -1.46 -18.26 12.55
C SER A 58 -2.04 -16.99 13.18
N TRP A 59 -2.67 -17.08 14.36
CA TRP A 59 -3.33 -15.95 15.00
C TRP A 59 -2.42 -14.77 15.35
N PRO A 60 -1.18 -14.98 15.86
CA PRO A 60 -0.24 -13.87 16.05
C PRO A 60 0.05 -13.12 14.75
N TRP A 61 0.17 -13.82 13.63
CA TRP A 61 0.42 -13.23 12.31
C TRP A 61 -0.81 -12.51 11.75
N ILE A 62 -2.01 -13.06 11.97
CA ILE A 62 -3.28 -12.41 11.61
C ILE A 62 -3.41 -11.10 12.38
N LEU A 63 -3.17 -11.12 13.69
CA LEU A 63 -3.22 -9.92 14.53
C LEU A 63 -2.17 -8.89 14.12
N ALA A 64 -0.92 -9.30 13.91
CA ALA A 64 0.14 -8.42 13.46
C ALA A 64 -0.19 -7.75 12.12
N THR A 65 -0.61 -8.53 11.13
CA THR A 65 -0.99 -8.02 9.80
C THR A 65 -2.17 -7.06 9.88
N THR A 66 -3.19 -7.42 10.67
CA THR A 66 -4.38 -6.57 10.85
C THR A 66 -4.02 -5.24 11.49
N LEU A 67 -3.14 -5.25 12.50
CA LEU A 67 -2.69 -4.05 13.19
C LEU A 67 -1.87 -3.16 12.27
N THR A 68 -0.85 -3.70 11.59
CA THR A 68 -0.02 -2.96 10.65
C THR A 68 -0.85 -2.36 9.51
N ASN A 69 -1.80 -3.13 8.99
CA ASN A 69 -2.68 -2.66 7.92
C ASN A 69 -3.60 -1.52 8.40
N THR A 70 -4.18 -1.64 9.59
CA THR A 70 -5.03 -0.58 10.17
C THR A 70 -4.24 0.71 10.40
N ILE A 71 -3.01 0.60 10.91
CA ILE A 71 -2.09 1.74 11.07
C ILE A 71 -1.80 2.38 9.70
N THR A 72 -1.48 1.56 8.70
CA THR A 72 -1.18 2.02 7.33
C THR A 72 -2.33 2.82 6.75
N VAL A 73 -3.53 2.25 6.74
CA VAL A 73 -4.75 2.88 6.19
C VAL A 73 -5.07 4.19 6.92
N THR A 74 -5.00 4.19 8.25
CA THR A 74 -5.28 5.37 9.07
C THR A 74 -4.26 6.48 8.82
N ALA A 75 -2.97 6.14 8.79
CA ALA A 75 -1.90 7.10 8.51
C ALA A 75 -2.03 7.69 7.11
N LEU A 76 -2.38 6.87 6.12
CA LEU A 76 -2.57 7.29 4.74
C LEU A 76 -3.74 8.28 4.60
N LEU A 77 -4.88 7.98 5.23
CA LEU A 77 -6.05 8.86 5.22
C LEU A 77 -5.75 10.21 5.89
N ARG A 78 -5.03 10.20 7.03
CA ARG A 78 -4.60 11.44 7.71
C ARG A 78 -3.59 12.24 6.88
N ALA A 79 -2.65 11.56 6.23
CA ALA A 79 -1.70 12.20 5.33
C ALA A 79 -2.42 12.85 4.15
N TYR A 80 -3.39 12.16 3.51
CA TYR A 80 -4.20 12.73 2.43
C TYR A 80 -5.04 13.92 2.86
N ALA A 81 -5.63 13.90 4.05
CA ALA A 81 -6.42 15.01 4.57
C ALA A 81 -5.57 16.28 4.78
N LEU A 82 -4.30 16.13 5.16
CA LEU A 82 -3.42 17.25 5.54
C LEU A 82 -2.47 17.70 4.42
N GLY A 83 -2.03 16.79 3.55
CA GLY A 83 -1.04 17.03 2.50
C GLY A 83 -1.57 16.87 1.09
N GLY A 84 -2.83 16.46 0.92
CA GLY A 84 -3.45 16.22 -0.38
C GLY A 84 -2.94 14.96 -1.07
N PHE A 85 -3.80 14.33 -1.87
CA PHE A 85 -3.47 13.09 -2.57
C PHE A 85 -2.29 13.24 -3.55
N GLY A 86 -2.20 14.39 -4.25
CA GLY A 86 -1.22 14.61 -5.32
C GLY A 86 0.25 14.56 -4.87
N VAL A 87 0.54 14.99 -3.64
CA VAL A 87 1.90 14.99 -3.06
C VAL A 87 2.13 13.73 -2.23
N VAL A 88 1.18 13.38 -1.36
CA VAL A 88 1.34 12.27 -0.41
C VAL A 88 1.46 10.93 -1.12
N TYR A 89 0.65 10.68 -2.16
CA TYR A 89 0.63 9.36 -2.82
C TYR A 89 1.98 8.99 -3.45
N PRO A 90 2.63 9.86 -4.29
CA PRO A 90 3.96 9.58 -4.80
C PRO A 90 5.02 9.39 -3.70
N VAL A 91 4.96 10.20 -2.63
CA VAL A 91 5.96 10.15 -1.54
C VAL A 91 5.84 8.85 -0.73
N VAL A 92 4.64 8.45 -0.32
CA VAL A 92 4.42 7.18 0.40
C VAL A 92 4.94 6.01 -0.43
N ARG A 93 4.63 5.97 -1.73
CA ARG A 93 5.09 4.90 -2.62
C ARG A 93 6.61 4.87 -2.77
N ALA A 94 7.26 6.04 -2.83
CA ALA A 94 8.72 6.13 -2.87
C ALA A 94 9.35 5.53 -1.62
N ILE A 95 8.82 5.90 -0.44
CA ILE A 95 9.30 5.40 0.86
C ILE A 95 9.11 3.87 0.93
N SER A 96 7.94 3.36 0.55
CA SER A 96 7.68 1.92 0.60
C SER A 96 8.62 1.13 -0.30
N VAL A 97 8.86 1.57 -1.55
CA VAL A 97 9.79 0.89 -2.46
C VAL A 97 11.23 0.95 -1.93
N LEU A 98 11.65 2.09 -1.40
CA LEU A 98 12.97 2.27 -0.80
C LEU A 98 13.21 1.35 0.40
N LEU A 99 12.18 1.11 1.21
CA LEU A 99 12.27 0.29 2.41
C LEU A 99 12.11 -1.21 2.12
N VAL A 100 11.18 -1.59 1.25
CA VAL A 100 10.85 -3.00 1.01
C VAL A 100 12.03 -3.76 0.40
N VAL A 101 12.82 -3.10 -0.45
CA VAL A 101 13.97 -3.69 -1.14
C VAL A 101 15.08 -4.14 -0.17
N PRO A 102 15.68 -3.25 0.64
CA PRO A 102 16.71 -3.66 1.59
C PRO A 102 16.14 -4.58 2.67
N LEU A 103 14.87 -4.40 3.08
CA LEU A 103 14.25 -5.28 4.07
C LEU A 103 14.08 -6.70 3.52
N ALA A 104 13.62 -6.84 2.28
CA ALA A 104 13.52 -8.15 1.61
C ALA A 104 14.90 -8.79 1.46
N ALA A 105 15.91 -8.05 0.98
CA ALA A 105 17.27 -8.56 0.83
C ALA A 105 17.90 -8.98 2.16
N PHE A 106 17.63 -8.22 3.23
CA PHE A 106 18.08 -8.56 4.59
C PHE A 106 17.39 -9.82 5.13
N LEU A 107 16.09 -9.98 4.89
CA LEU A 107 15.31 -11.12 5.40
C LEU A 107 15.55 -12.42 4.62
N THR A 108 15.72 -12.38 3.30
CA THR A 108 15.96 -13.58 2.48
C THR A 108 17.44 -13.91 2.33
N GLY A 109 18.34 -12.95 2.57
CA GLY A 109 19.77 -13.09 2.31
C GLY A 109 20.13 -13.07 0.82
N ASP A 110 19.16 -12.80 -0.05
CA ASP A 110 19.36 -12.79 -1.51
C ASP A 110 20.14 -11.55 -1.94
N ARG A 111 21.12 -11.76 -2.83
CA ARG A 111 21.85 -10.67 -3.46
C ARG A 111 21.06 -10.18 -4.67
N LEU A 112 20.54 -8.96 -4.57
CA LEU A 112 19.91 -8.27 -5.70
C LEU A 112 20.93 -8.10 -6.84
N GLY A 113 20.57 -8.61 -8.02
CA GLY A 113 21.35 -8.37 -9.24
C GLY A 113 21.39 -6.89 -9.61
N ILE A 114 22.45 -6.48 -10.31
CA ILE A 114 22.69 -5.08 -10.71
C ILE A 114 21.49 -4.50 -11.49
N GLY A 115 20.83 -5.31 -12.32
CA GLY A 115 19.63 -4.89 -13.06
C GLY A 115 18.43 -4.56 -12.17
N ALA A 116 18.21 -5.32 -11.10
CA ALA A 116 17.15 -5.03 -10.14
C ALA A 116 17.45 -3.71 -9.41
N LEU A 117 18.71 -3.51 -9.00
CA LEU A 117 19.15 -2.28 -8.34
C LEU A 117 18.94 -1.05 -9.24
N ALA A 118 19.27 -1.15 -10.53
CA ALA A 118 19.05 -0.08 -11.50
C ALA A 118 17.55 0.25 -11.66
N GLY A 119 16.69 -0.76 -11.72
CA GLY A 119 15.23 -0.58 -11.77
C GLY A 119 14.71 0.13 -10.52
N ILE A 120 15.22 -0.21 -9.34
CA ILE A 120 14.85 0.43 -8.08
C ILE A 120 15.24 1.90 -8.08
N VAL A 121 16.49 2.22 -8.46
CA VAL A 121 16.97 3.60 -8.56
C VAL A 121 16.10 4.41 -9.52
N LEU A 122 15.72 3.84 -10.66
CA LEU A 122 14.85 4.48 -11.64
C LEU A 122 13.46 4.78 -11.05
N ILE A 123 12.85 3.81 -10.35
CA ILE A 123 11.55 3.98 -9.69
C ILE A 123 11.63 5.09 -8.65
N VAL A 124 12.64 5.05 -7.77
CA VAL A 124 12.84 6.05 -6.72
C VAL A 124 13.06 7.44 -7.30
N ALA A 125 13.90 7.57 -8.33
CA ALA A 125 14.15 8.84 -9.00
C ALA A 125 12.87 9.40 -9.64
N SER A 126 12.08 8.56 -10.32
CA SER A 126 10.82 8.97 -10.94
C SER A 126 9.79 9.45 -9.91
N LEU A 127 9.68 8.75 -8.78
CA LEU A 127 8.78 9.13 -7.69
C LEU A 127 9.24 10.39 -6.98
N GLY A 128 10.56 10.58 -6.82
CA GLY A 128 11.15 11.81 -6.31
C GLY A 128 10.86 13.02 -7.20
N LEU A 129 10.98 12.86 -8.52
CA LEU A 129 10.61 13.91 -9.48
C LEU A 129 9.11 14.24 -9.42
N LEU A 130 8.25 13.23 -9.32
CA LEU A 130 6.80 13.43 -9.14
C LEU A 130 6.49 14.15 -7.83
N ALA A 131 7.15 13.79 -6.73
CA ALA A 131 6.99 14.45 -5.44
C ALA A 131 7.42 15.93 -5.48
N VAL A 132 8.57 16.23 -6.08
CA VAL A 132 9.06 17.61 -6.27
C VAL A 132 8.12 18.41 -7.17
N SER A 133 7.61 17.80 -8.24
CA SER A 133 6.64 18.45 -9.12
C SER A 133 5.32 18.74 -8.42
N ALA A 134 4.87 17.85 -7.53
CA ALA A 134 3.62 18.02 -6.80
C ALA A 134 3.73 19.02 -5.63
N GLY A 135 4.90 19.10 -4.98
CA GLY A 135 5.13 19.94 -3.80
C GLY A 135 5.53 21.40 -4.09
N ARG A 136 5.71 21.77 -5.36
CA ARG A 136 6.16 23.12 -5.78
C ARG A 136 5.21 24.25 -5.39
N ASP A 137 3.93 23.94 -5.17
CA ASP A 137 2.88 24.94 -4.92
C ASP A 137 2.23 24.85 -3.53
N THR A 138 2.71 23.99 -2.62
CA THR A 138 2.03 23.73 -1.34
C THR A 138 2.97 23.76 -0.13
N SER A 139 2.66 24.56 0.89
CA SER A 139 3.28 24.44 2.21
C SER A 139 2.86 23.09 2.82
N PHE A 140 3.80 22.15 2.93
CA PHE A 140 3.50 20.81 3.43
C PHE A 140 3.61 20.79 4.96
N PRO A 141 2.49 20.67 5.71
CA PRO A 141 2.53 20.84 7.15
C PRO A 141 3.25 19.66 7.82
N LEU A 142 4.00 19.92 8.90
CA LEU A 142 4.78 18.90 9.62
C LEU A 142 3.95 17.67 10.02
N PRO A 143 2.69 17.80 10.48
CA PRO A 143 1.82 16.63 10.69
C PRO A 143 1.59 15.78 9.43
N ALA A 144 1.45 16.38 8.24
CA ALA A 144 1.31 15.61 7.00
C ALA A 144 2.58 14.81 6.68
N MET A 145 3.77 15.38 6.93
CA MET A 145 5.04 14.67 6.76
C MET A 145 5.13 13.44 7.67
N VAL A 146 4.78 13.60 8.95
CA VAL A 146 4.81 12.51 9.93
C VAL A 146 3.86 11.39 9.52
N TRP A 147 2.61 11.70 9.17
CA TRP A 147 1.65 10.69 8.73
C TRP A 147 2.06 10.01 7.40
N THR A 148 2.67 10.76 6.49
CA THR A 148 3.23 10.23 5.23
C THR A 148 4.37 9.26 5.51
N GLY A 149 5.28 9.58 6.44
CA GLY A 149 6.37 8.71 6.85
C GLY A 149 5.88 7.43 7.52
N ILE A 150 4.91 7.54 8.44
CA ILE A 150 4.29 6.38 9.10
C ILE A 150 3.62 5.47 8.06
N ALA A 151 2.86 6.05 7.12
CA ALA A 151 2.21 5.27 6.06
C ALA A 151 3.24 4.56 5.17
N GLY A 152 4.32 5.25 4.78
CA GLY A 152 5.40 4.67 3.97
C GLY A 152 6.10 3.50 4.66
N LEU A 153 6.45 3.66 5.95
CA LEU A 153 7.10 2.63 6.76
C LEU A 153 6.19 1.42 6.99
N SER A 154 4.95 1.65 7.40
CA SER A 154 3.99 0.58 7.70
C SER A 154 3.56 -0.20 6.45
N THR A 155 3.61 0.41 5.26
CA THR A 155 3.36 -0.31 3.99
C THR A 155 4.53 -1.21 3.59
N ALA A 156 5.74 -0.97 4.12
CA ALA A 156 6.94 -1.73 3.77
C ALA A 156 7.13 -3.00 4.63
N VAL A 157 6.35 -3.16 5.70
CA VAL A 157 6.40 -4.27 6.67
C VAL A 157 5.14 -5.11 6.54
#